data_AF-Q2V466-F1
#
_entry.id   AF-Q2V466-F1
#
_cell.length_a   1.000
_cell.length_b   1.000
_cell.length_c   1.000
_cell.angle_alpha   90.00
_cell.angle_beta   90.00
_cell.angle_gamma   90.00
#
_symmetry.space_group_name_H-M   'P 1'
#
loop_
_entity.id
_entity.type
_entity.pdbx_description
1 polymer ?
#
loop_
_entity_poly.entity_id
_entity_poly.type
_entity_poly.pdbx_seq_one_letter_code
_entity_poly.pdbx_strand_id
1 'polypeptide(L)'
;MAKSVNATGFITYMVIFLILTGISRVKAKKPPCLEGRTAYVSPGPCSNSLCTQDCRPAGYHTGKCKVEWSTPICKCYGCRKV
;
A
#
# COMPACT_ATOMS: atom_id res chain seq x y z
N MET A 1 41.60 -7.19 -42.22
CA MET A 1 40.47 -8.07 -41.86
C MET A 1 39.77 -7.47 -40.65
N ALA A 2 38.82 -6.55 -40.86
CA ALA A 2 38.04 -5.99 -39.75
C ALA A 2 37.01 -7.04 -39.32
N LYS A 3 37.47 -7.99 -38.50
CA LYS A 3 36.63 -9.05 -37.95
C LYS A 3 35.49 -8.38 -37.20
N SER A 4 34.29 -8.82 -37.53
CA SER A 4 33.01 -8.53 -36.91
C SER A 4 33.02 -8.75 -35.39
N VAL A 5 33.59 -7.82 -34.63
CA VAL A 5 33.43 -7.76 -33.16
C VAL A 5 32.27 -6.86 -32.73
N ASN A 6 31.70 -6.08 -33.65
CA ASN A 6 30.70 -5.08 -33.29
C ASN A 6 29.25 -5.60 -33.24
N ALA A 7 28.93 -6.72 -33.91
CA ALA A 7 27.56 -7.22 -33.96
C ALA A 7 27.15 -7.93 -32.66
N THR A 8 28.01 -8.81 -32.14
CA THR A 8 27.71 -9.60 -30.94
C THR A 8 27.58 -8.71 -29.71
N GLY A 9 28.48 -7.74 -29.55
CA GLY A 9 28.43 -6.77 -28.45
C GLY A 9 27.14 -5.98 -28.45
N PHE A 10 26.75 -5.44 -29.61
CA PHE A 10 25.51 -4.65 -29.75
C PHE A 10 24.26 -5.46 -29.39
N ILE A 11 24.18 -6.72 -29.82
CA ILE A 11 23.05 -7.61 -29.48
C ILE A 11 23.00 -7.88 -27.97
N THR A 12 24.15 -8.15 -27.32
CA THR A 12 24.18 -8.36 -25.86
C THR A 12 23.73 -7.12 -25.08
N TYR A 13 24.11 -5.91 -25.50
CA TYR A 13 23.67 -4.68 -24.84
C TYR A 13 22.16 -4.46 -24.98
N MET A 14 21.57 -4.75 -26.14
CA MET A 14 20.12 -4.63 -26.37
C MET A 14 19.32 -5.58 -25.47
N VAL A 15 19.76 -6.83 -25.32
CA VAL A 15 19.08 -7.82 -24.44
C VAL A 15 19.14 -7.38 -22.97
N ILE A 16 20.31 -6.92 -22.50
CA ILE A 16 20.48 -6.41 -21.14
C ILE A 16 19.54 -5.20 -20.89
N PHE A 17 19.45 -4.27 -21.85
CA PHE A 17 18.59 -3.10 -21.74
C PHE A 17 17.10 -3.45 -21.70
N LEU A 18 16.66 -4.43 -22.49
CA LEU A 18 15.27 -4.92 -22.47
C LEU A 18 14.91 -5.60 -21.15
N ILE A 19 15.83 -6.38 -20.57
CA ILE A 19 15.63 -6.98 -19.25
C ILE A 19 15.54 -5.88 -18.18
N LEU A 20 16.47 -4.91 -18.16
CA LEU A 20 16.46 -3.80 -17.20
C LEU A 20 15.20 -2.92 -17.30
N THR A 21 14.76 -2.60 -18.52
CA THR A 21 13.57 -1.78 -18.76
C THR A 21 12.27 -2.55 -18.49
N GLY A 22 12.24 -3.86 -18.73
CA GLY A 22 11.08 -4.73 -18.48
C GLY A 22 10.75 -4.90 -17.00
N ILE A 23 11.76 -4.96 -16.12
CA ILE A 23 11.56 -5.21 -14.68
C ILE A 23 11.13 -3.94 -13.93
N SER A 24 11.39 -2.74 -14.46
CA SER A 24 11.19 -1.48 -13.73
C SER A 24 9.73 -1.04 -13.55
N ARG A 25 8.74 -1.83 -14.01
CA ARG A 25 7.31 -1.54 -13.77
C ARG A 25 6.66 -2.49 -12.77
N VAL A 26 7.39 -2.97 -11.78
CA VAL A 26 6.76 -3.32 -10.49
C VAL A 26 6.19 -2.01 -9.94
N LYS A 27 4.99 -1.66 -10.40
CA LYS A 27 4.13 -0.68 -9.74
C LYS A 27 4.03 -1.19 -8.31
N ALA A 28 4.80 -0.57 -7.40
CA ALA A 28 4.65 -0.80 -5.98
C ALA A 28 3.16 -0.74 -5.71
N LYS A 29 2.58 -1.89 -5.38
CA LYS A 29 1.13 -2.06 -5.25
C LYS A 29 0.73 -1.06 -4.20
N LYS A 30 0.12 0.09 -4.61
CA LYS A 30 -0.29 1.13 -3.66
C LYS A 30 -1.11 0.40 -2.61
N PRO A 31 -0.73 0.45 -1.32
CA PRO A 31 -1.46 -0.30 -0.33
C PRO A 31 -2.93 0.12 -0.38
N PRO A 32 -3.87 -0.83 -0.21
CA PRO A 32 -5.28 -0.49 -0.27
C PRO A 32 -5.58 0.57 0.80
N CYS A 33 -5.91 1.77 0.34
CA CYS A 33 -6.45 2.83 1.19
C CYS A 33 -7.91 2.47 1.45
N LEU A 34 -8.15 1.74 2.54
CA LEU A 34 -9.50 1.39 2.94
C LEU A 34 -10.09 2.59 3.71
N GLU A 35 -11.09 3.23 3.11
CA GLU A 35 -11.88 4.25 3.78
C GLU A 35 -12.88 3.59 4.73
N GLY A 36 -12.60 3.63 6.04
CA GLY A 36 -13.62 3.35 7.05
C GLY A 36 -13.86 1.87 7.35
N ARG A 37 -12.80 1.04 7.40
CA ARG A 37 -12.91 -0.33 7.92
C ARG A 37 -13.34 -0.28 9.38
N THR A 38 -14.41 -0.97 9.74
CA THR A 38 -14.79 -1.14 11.15
C THR A 38 -13.73 -1.95 11.89
N ALA A 39 -13.14 -1.37 12.93
CA ALA A 39 -12.19 -2.03 13.80
C ALA A 39 -12.92 -2.88 14.84
N TYR A 40 -13.88 -2.28 15.54
CA TYR A 40 -14.70 -2.93 16.55
C TYR A 40 -15.99 -2.12 16.82
N VAL A 41 -16.99 -2.79 17.37
CA VAL A 41 -18.19 -2.17 17.93
C VAL A 41 -17.91 -1.87 19.40
N SER A 42 -18.09 -0.62 19.81
CA SER A 42 -17.91 -0.22 21.20
C SER A 42 -19.21 -0.47 21.97
N PRO A 43 -19.17 -1.18 23.12
CA PRO A 43 -20.35 -1.39 23.97
C PRO A 43 -20.77 -0.11 24.72
N GLY A 44 -19.93 0.93 24.70
CA GLY A 44 -20.16 2.19 25.38
C GLY A 44 -19.55 3.38 24.62
N PRO A 45 -19.35 4.54 25.27
CA PRO A 45 -18.82 5.72 24.61
C PRO A 45 -17.49 5.40 23.91
N CYS A 46 -17.47 5.56 22.59
CA CYS A 46 -16.26 5.39 21.79
C CYS A 46 -15.43 6.67 21.85
N SER A 47 -14.13 6.55 22.13
CA SER A 47 -13.19 7.65 22.11
C SER A 47 -12.39 7.66 20.80
N ASN A 48 -12.40 8.80 20.09
CA ASN A 48 -11.64 8.97 18.84
C ASN A 48 -10.12 8.75 19.05
N SER A 49 -9.61 9.12 20.23
CA SER A 49 -8.19 8.95 20.57
C SER A 49 -7.82 7.49 20.73
N LEU A 50 -8.60 6.72 21.49
CA LEU A 50 -8.44 5.27 21.65
C LEU A 50 -8.60 4.56 20.30
N CYS A 51 -9.66 4.87 19.57
CA CYS A 51 -9.89 4.32 18.23
C CYS A 51 -8.71 4.59 17.29
N THR A 52 -8.12 5.79 17.32
CA THR A 52 -6.90 6.10 16.55
C THR A 52 -5.69 5.30 17.02
N GLN A 53 -5.49 5.14 18.33
CA GLN A 53 -4.41 4.32 18.88
C GLN A 53 -4.55 2.86 18.44
N ASP A 54 -5.75 2.29 18.44
CA ASP A 54 -6.01 0.91 18.01
C ASP A 54 -5.85 0.72 16.50
N CYS A 55 -6.20 1.75 15.71
CA CYS A 55 -6.05 1.72 14.26
C CYS A 55 -4.59 1.82 13.79
N ARG A 56 -3.69 2.47 14.56
CA ARG A 56 -2.28 2.66 14.18
C ARG A 56 -1.49 1.36 14.00
N PRO A 57 -1.51 0.39 14.94
CA PRO A 57 -0.86 -0.91 14.77
C PRO A 57 -1.37 -1.70 13.55
N ALA A 58 -2.65 -1.55 13.20
CA ALA A 58 -3.20 -2.18 12.00
C ALA A 58 -2.72 -1.52 10.68
N GLY A 59 -1.91 -0.47 10.78
CA GLY A 59 -1.31 0.25 9.66
C GLY A 59 -2.13 1.45 9.17
N TYR A 60 -3.24 1.79 9.83
CA TYR A 60 -4.08 2.92 9.46
C TYR A 60 -3.58 4.23 10.06
N HIS A 61 -3.91 5.35 9.40
CA HIS A 61 -3.45 6.66 9.82
C HIS A 61 -4.27 7.22 11.00
N THR A 62 -5.59 6.98 10.99
CA THR A 62 -6.51 7.55 11.97
C THR A 62 -7.69 6.61 12.22
N GLY A 63 -8.28 6.71 13.41
CA GLY A 63 -9.51 6.05 13.79
C GLY A 63 -10.56 7.09 14.19
N LYS A 64 -11.81 6.92 13.76
CA LYS A 64 -12.93 7.76 14.18
C LYS A 64 -14.06 6.90 14.70
N CYS A 65 -14.66 7.37 15.78
CA CYS A 65 -15.91 6.84 16.29
C CYS A 65 -17.05 7.35 15.41
N LYS A 66 -17.88 6.42 14.95
CA LYS A 66 -19.16 6.71 14.30
C LYS A 66 -20.27 6.04 15.08
N VAL A 67 -21.47 6.58 15.01
CA VAL A 67 -22.65 5.88 15.53
C VAL A 67 -23.37 5.27 14.33
N GLU A 68 -23.48 3.94 14.31
CA GLU A 68 -24.27 3.20 13.33
C GLU A 68 -25.36 2.44 14.08
N TRP A 69 -26.62 2.61 13.67
CA TRP A 69 -27.76 1.94 14.30
C TRP A 69 -27.78 2.12 15.83
N SER A 70 -27.50 3.34 16.30
CA SER A 70 -27.38 3.69 17.73
C SER A 70 -26.23 2.99 18.49
N THR A 71 -25.36 2.25 17.80
CA THR A 71 -24.16 1.66 18.38
C THR A 71 -22.92 2.47 18.01
N PRO A 72 -22.11 2.89 18.99
CA PRO A 72 -20.83 3.53 18.71
C PRO A 72 -19.85 2.48 18.16
N ILE A 73 -19.25 2.76 17.01
CA ILE A 73 -18.30 1.90 16.32
C ILE A 73 -17.00 2.65 16.05
N CYS A 74 -15.86 1.97 16.17
CA CYS A 74 -14.59 2.52 15.76
C CYS A 74 -14.31 2.15 14.30
N LYS A 75 -14.03 3.15 13.46
CA LYS A 75 -13.66 2.98 12.05
C LYS A 75 -12.25 3.51 11.80
N CYS A 76 -11.42 2.69 11.18
CA CYS A 76 -10.08 3.06 10.74
C CYS A 76 -10.10 3.64 9.33
N TYR A 77 -9.29 4.68 9.12
CA TYR A 77 -9.15 5.39 7.86
C TYR A 77 -7.68 5.56 7.47
N GLY A 78 -7.45 5.62 6.17
CA GLY A 78 -6.14 5.84 5.56
C GLY A 78 -5.58 4.59 4.90
N CYS A 79 -4.39 4.76 4.32
CA CYS A 79 -3.68 3.69 3.63
C CYS A 79 -2.94 2.84 4.64
N ARG A 80 -3.12 1.51 4.56
CA ARG A 80 -2.32 0.56 5.34
C ARG A 80 -0.86 0.75 4.96
N LYS A 81 -0.01 1.27 5.84
CA LYS A 81 1.44 1.19 5.60
C LYS A 81 1.79 -0.30 5.61
N VAL A 82 2.18 -0.84 4.44
CA VAL A 82 2.78 -2.17 4.31
C VAL A 82 4.26 -2.09 4.62
#